data_AF-A0A259K073-F1
#
_entry.id   AF-A0A259K073-F1
#
_cell.length_a   1.000
_cell.length_b   1.000
_cell.length_c   1.000
_cell.angle_alpha   90.00
_cell.angle_beta   90.00
_cell.angle_gamma   90.00
#
_symmetry.space_group_name_H-M   'P 1'
#
loop_
_entity.id
_entity.type
_entity.pdbx_description
1 polymer ?
#
loop_
_entity_poly.entity_id
_entity_poly.type
_entity_poly.pdbx_seq_one_letter_code
_entity_poly.pdbx_strand_id
1 'polypeptide(L)' 'MLHQFLVFASEAKLLAAAGLGCWLLAAIAVVAEKRRNARPSLDQVGWVPWTGIFLAATLCGAMFILFGVKAILQG' A
#
# COMPACT_ATOMS: atom_id res chain seq x y z
N MET A 1 21.29 17.95 -17.94
CA MET A 1 21.38 17.58 -16.51
C MET A 1 20.17 18.04 -15.69
N LEU A 2 19.80 19.33 -15.66
CA LEU A 2 18.64 19.83 -14.88
C LEU A 2 17.28 19.19 -15.22
N HIS A 3 17.01 18.91 -16.51
CA HIS A 3 15.75 18.28 -16.93
C HIS A 3 15.55 16.87 -16.35
N GLN A 4 16.60 16.05 -16.27
CA GLN A 4 16.52 14.71 -15.68
C GLN A 4 16.22 14.77 -14.18
N PHE A 5 16.83 15.72 -13.46
CA PHE A 5 16.58 15.91 -12.03
C PHE A 5 15.12 16.25 -11.73
N LEU A 6 14.50 17.11 -12.54
CA LEU A 6 13.10 17.51 -12.38
C LEU A 6 12.14 16.34 -12.66
N VAL A 7 12.43 15.53 -13.69
CA VAL A 7 11.63 14.33 -14.01
C VAL A 7 11.75 13.30 -12.89
N PHE A 8 12.97 13.04 -12.40
CA PHE A 8 13.23 12.07 -11.34
C PHE A 8 12.53 12.44 -10.02
N ALA A 9 12.58 13.72 -9.64
CA ALA A 9 11.90 14.23 -8.45
C ALA A 9 10.35 14.14 -8.57
N SER A 10 9.81 14.24 -9.78
CA SER A 10 8.37 14.09 -10.04
C SER A 10 7.95 12.62 -9.94
N GLU A 11 8.70 11.71 -10.55
CA GLU A 11 8.44 10.27 -10.52
C GLU A 11 8.56 9.69 -9.10
N ALA A 12 9.56 10.12 -8.34
CA ALA A 12 9.75 9.72 -6.95
C ALA A 12 8.57 10.14 -6.06
N LYS A 13 8.02 11.36 -6.26
CA LYS A 13 6.83 11.83 -5.54
C LYS A 13 5.58 11.01 -5.88
N LEU A 14 5.40 10.65 -7.16
CA LEU A 14 4.29 9.79 -7.59
C LEU A 14 4.38 8.39 -6.98
N LEU A 15 5.57 7.79 -6.97
CA LEU A 15 5.82 6.50 -6.32
C LEU A 15 5.57 6.54 -4.81
N ALA A 16 6.02 7.61 -4.14
CA ALA A 16 5.77 7.80 -2.72
C ALA A 16 4.26 7.94 -2.41
N ALA A 17 3.53 8.70 -3.22
CA ALA A 17 2.07 8.85 -3.09
C ALA A 17 1.33 7.52 -3.33
N ALA A 18 1.75 6.73 -4.33
CA ALA A 18 1.19 5.41 -4.60
C ALA A 18 1.44 4.44 -3.43
N GLY A 19 2.65 4.43 -2.86
CA GLY A 19 2.99 3.63 -1.69
C GLY A 19 2.13 3.99 -0.46
N LEU A 20 1.89 5.28 -0.23
CA LEU A 20 0.98 5.77 0.80
C LEU A 20 -0.46 5.28 0.58
N GLY A 21 -0.95 5.32 -0.66
CA GLY A 21 -2.27 4.78 -1.02
C GLY A 21 -2.40 3.27 -0.73
N CYS A 22 -1.36 2.49 -1.05
CA CYS A 22 -1.32 1.06 -0.72
C CYS A 22 -1.34 0.81 0.79
N TRP A 23 -0.62 1.62 1.58
CA TRP A 23 -0.64 1.52 3.04
C TRP A 23 -2.01 1.85 3.65
N LEU A 24 -2.72 2.85 3.11
CA LEU A 24 -4.09 3.15 3.53
C LEU A 24 -5.04 1.99 3.22
N LEU A 25 -4.93 1.37 2.04
CA LEU A 25 -5.69 0.18 1.69
C LEU A 25 -5.40 -1.00 2.62
N ALA A 26 -4.12 -1.22 2.97
CA ALA A 26 -3.73 -2.23 3.95
C ALA A 26 -4.37 -1.96 5.31
N ALA A 27 -4.35 -0.72 5.80
CA ALA A 27 -4.98 -0.35 7.06
C ALA A 27 -6.51 -0.62 7.05
N ILE A 28 -7.19 -0.26 5.95
CA ILE A 28 -8.61 -0.53 5.77
C ILE A 28 -8.89 -2.03 5.79
N ALA A 29 -8.07 -2.84 5.13
CA ALA A 29 -8.22 -4.29 5.10
C ALA A 29 -8.11 -4.92 6.50
N VAL A 30 -7.17 -4.46 7.34
CA VAL A 30 -7.05 -4.92 8.74
C VAL A 30 -8.29 -4.56 9.55
N VAL A 31 -8.80 -3.34 9.41
CA VAL A 31 -10.00 -2.89 10.12
C VAL A 31 -11.22 -3.71 9.66
N ALA A 32 -11.37 -3.94 8.37
CA ALA A 32 -12.45 -4.73 7.80
C ALA A 32 -12.41 -6.18 8.30
N GLU A 33 -11.23 -6.79 8.39
CA GLU A 33 -11.05 -8.14 8.92
C GLU A 33 -11.35 -8.21 10.42
N LYS A 34 -10.90 -7.22 11.22
CA LYS A 34 -11.28 -7.11 12.63
C LYS A 34 -12.79 -7.00 12.81
N ARG A 35 -13.46 -6.19 11.98
CA ARG A 35 -14.93 -6.06 11.99
C ARG A 35 -15.63 -7.34 11.57
N ARG A 36 -15.04 -8.13 10.67
CA ARG A 36 -15.56 -9.44 10.27
C ARG A 36 -15.43 -10.45 11.41
N ASN A 37 -14.27 -10.54 12.05
CA ASN A 37 -14.02 -11.47 13.17
C ASN A 37 -14.79 -11.12 14.45
N ALA A 38 -15.19 -9.86 14.62
CA ALA A 38 -16.08 -9.45 15.71
C ALA A 38 -17.54 -9.92 15.53
N ARG A 39 -17.91 -10.48 14.37
CA ARG A 39 -19.25 -11.04 14.16
C ARG A 39 -19.32 -12.48 14.70
N PRO A 40 -20.35 -12.83 15.49
CA PRO A 40 -20.46 -14.17 16.10
C PRO A 40 -20.74 -15.32 15.11
N SER A 41 -21.20 -15.02 13.89
CA SER A 41 -21.62 -16.04 12.93
C SER A 41 -20.46 -16.46 12.01
N LEU A 42 -19.84 -17.63 12.26
CA LEU A 42 -18.86 -18.25 11.36
C LEU A 42 -19.47 -18.75 10.03
N ASP A 43 -20.80 -18.91 9.96
CA ASP A 43 -21.49 -19.45 8.77
C ASP A 43 -21.61 -18.44 7.61
N GLN A 44 -21.26 -17.17 7.81
CA GLN A 44 -21.22 -16.21 6.72
C GLN A 44 -19.87 -16.31 6.02
N VAL A 45 -19.85 -17.03 4.90
CA VAL A 45 -18.72 -17.05 3.96
C VAL A 45 -18.48 -15.61 3.51
N GLY A 46 -17.48 -14.95 4.10
CA GLY A 46 -17.15 -13.57 3.79
C GLY A 46 -16.79 -13.48 2.30
N TRP A 47 -17.58 -12.73 1.54
CA TRP A 47 -17.40 -12.58 0.09
C TRP A 47 -16.03 -12.00 -0.31
N VAL A 48 -15.42 -11.21 0.58
CA VAL A 48 -14.17 -10.52 0.31
C VAL A 48 -13.02 -11.13 1.12
N PRO A 49 -11.91 -11.56 0.47
CA PRO A 49 -10.73 -12.05 1.15
C PRO A 49 -9.87 -10.90 1.68
N TRP A 50 -10.29 -10.27 2.78
CA TRP A 50 -9.60 -9.12 3.38
C TRP A 50 -8.13 -9.39 3.71
N THR A 51 -7.80 -10.61 4.17
CA THR A 51 -6.41 -11.05 4.40
C THR A 51 -5.58 -11.05 3.12
N GLY A 52 -6.16 -11.48 2.00
CA GLY A 52 -5.50 -11.45 0.69
C GLY A 52 -5.26 -10.01 0.21
N ILE A 53 -6.25 -9.12 0.38
CA ILE A 53 -6.13 -7.70 0.06
C ILE A 53 -5.07 -7.03 0.94
N PHE A 54 -5.07 -7.32 2.24
CA PHE A 54 -4.07 -6.82 3.18
C PHE A 54 -2.65 -7.24 2.75
N LEU A 55 -2.46 -8.51 2.42
CA LEU A 55 -1.16 -9.04 2.00
C LEU A 55 -0.69 -8.39 0.69
N ALA A 56 -1.55 -8.30 -0.32
CA ALA A 56 -1.21 -7.64 -1.58
C ALA A 56 -0.88 -6.16 -1.37
N ALA A 57 -1.70 -5.43 -0.59
CA ALA A 57 -1.50 -4.01 -0.33
C ALA A 57 -0.23 -3.73 0.50
N THR A 58 0.09 -4.57 1.48
CA THR A 58 1.34 -4.44 2.26
C THR A 58 2.57 -4.76 1.42
N LEU A 59 2.54 -5.80 0.59
CA LEU A 59 3.64 -6.13 -0.31
C LEU A 59 3.88 -5.02 -1.34
N CYS A 60 2.83 -4.56 -2.03
CA CYS A 60 2.94 -3.44 -2.97
C CYS A 60 3.40 -2.15 -2.27
N GLY A 61 2.83 -1.83 -1.10
CA GLY A 61 3.21 -0.68 -0.32
C GLY A 61 4.67 -0.72 0.14
N ALA A 62 5.16 -1.87 0.62
CA ALA A 62 6.55 -2.06 1.00
C ALA A 62 7.51 -1.88 -0.18
N MET A 63 7.15 -2.42 -1.36
CA MET A 63 7.93 -2.20 -2.59
C MET A 63 7.99 -0.73 -2.96
N PHE A 64 6.86 -0.02 -2.99
CA PHE A 64 6.84 1.39 -3.35
C PHE A 64 7.61 2.28 -2.38
N ILE A 65 7.54 2.01 -1.07
CA ILE A 65 8.35 2.73 -0.08
C ILE A 65 9.84 2.46 -0.31
N LEU A 66 10.23 1.20 -0.54
CA LEU A 66 11.64 0.84 -0.76
C LEU A 66 12.22 1.53 -2.01
N PHE A 67 11.46 1.56 -3.11
CA PHE A 67 11.88 2.24 -4.33
C PHE A 67 11.88 3.76 -4.19
N GLY A 68 10.86 4.35 -3.54
CA GLY A 68 10.80 5.78 -3.29
C GLY A 68 11.93 6.27 -2.38
N VAL A 69 12.23 5.54 -1.30
CA VAL A 69 13.35 5.85 -0.41
C VAL A 69 14.69 5.74 -1.15
N LYS A 70 14.91 4.68 -1.94
CA LYS A 70 16.12 4.57 -2.76
C LYS A 70 16.26 5.72 -3.76
N ALA A 71 15.17 6.12 -4.41
CA ALA A 71 15.17 7.23 -5.36
C ALA A 71 15.54 8.57 -4.68
N ILE A 72 15.05 8.80 -3.45
CA ILE A 72 15.42 9.99 -2.66
C ILE A 72 16.89 9.95 -2.21
N LEU A 73 17.41 8.76 -1.86
CA LEU A 73 18.80 8.61 -1.42
C LEU A 73 19.84 8.67 -2.56
N GLN A 74 19.42 8.39 -3.80
CA GLN A 74 20.29 8.38 -4.98
C GLN A 74 20.23 9.68 -5.80
N GLY A 75 19.24 10.54 -5.55
CA GLY A 75 19.13 11.89 -6.11
C GLY A 75 19.94 12.90 -5.33
#